data_AF-V5WJQ0-F1
#
_entry.id   AF-V5WJQ0-F1
#
_cell.length_a   1.000
_cell.length_b   1.000
_cell.length_c   1.000
_cell.angle_alpha   90.00
_cell.angle_beta   90.00
_cell.angle_gamma   90.00
#
_symmetry.space_group_name_H-M   'P 1'
#
loop_
_entity.id
_entity.type
_entity.pdbx_description
1 polymer ?
#
loop_
_entity_poly.entity_id
_entity_poly.type
_entity_poly.pdbx_seq_one_letter_code
_entity_poly.pdbx_strand_id
1 'polypeptide(L)'
;MITDNESAKMLSSHGVIQGYNGIAAVDDKNQIVVWADAYGDINEAGHLPQILQDLEKQCKDAGISEDIVHTVAITADSGFHNEVNMKYCIEHEIDTYIPDNKFRSRDVRFESSGEHKKKTANWRPVHSKKYFAPEDFHYNHKKHTASCPAGHPLRLNMKNYKAEDGKYTGDRFRGIEKVCRECTLRDKCIRNPQTPFRQVTFFHRSIEGPDFLNMAKEKFDTATSRTMYSRRMGTVEPVFGHLRSTKGLNHFTLRGLKKVSTQWRLFCLVHNIGKLKLCW
;
A
#
# COMPACT_ATOMS: atom_id res chain seq x y z
N MET A 1 -2.92 2.01 -33.00
CA MET A 1 -2.66 2.74 -31.75
C MET A 1 -1.30 2.27 -31.25
N ILE A 2 -0.24 3.04 -31.46
CA ILE A 2 1.12 2.64 -31.05
C ILE A 2 1.27 3.05 -29.58
N THR A 3 1.00 2.11 -28.68
CA THR A 3 1.27 2.23 -27.24
C THR A 3 2.76 2.04 -27.00
N ASP A 4 3.33 2.85 -26.12
CA ASP A 4 4.73 2.72 -25.71
C ASP A 4 4.90 1.48 -24.82
N ASN A 5 5.76 0.55 -25.22
CA ASN A 5 5.96 -0.73 -24.50
C ASN A 5 6.57 -0.53 -23.10
N GLU A 6 7.29 0.57 -22.89
CA GLU A 6 7.91 0.88 -21.59
C GLU A 6 6.95 1.65 -20.67
N SER A 7 5.67 1.82 -21.05
CA SER A 7 4.67 2.53 -20.24
C SER A 7 3.68 1.58 -19.57
N ALA A 8 3.09 2.00 -18.44
CA ALA A 8 2.15 1.22 -17.67
C ALA A 8 0.71 1.72 -17.78
N LYS A 9 -0.25 0.81 -17.55
CA LYS A 9 -1.66 1.14 -17.34
C LYS A 9 -1.88 1.55 -15.89
N MET A 10 -2.02 2.85 -15.66
CA MET A 10 -2.20 3.44 -14.34
C MET A 10 -3.68 3.72 -14.07
N LEU A 11 -4.19 3.27 -12.91
CA LEU A 11 -5.52 3.61 -12.47
C LEU A 11 -5.55 5.04 -11.93
N SER A 12 -6.39 5.88 -12.51
CA SER A 12 -6.71 7.22 -12.02
C SER A 12 -8.17 7.27 -11.54
N SER A 13 -8.54 8.36 -10.85
CA SER A 13 -9.94 8.62 -10.47
C SER A 13 -10.90 8.75 -11.66
N HIS A 14 -10.39 8.99 -12.87
CA HIS A 14 -11.18 9.21 -14.09
C HIS A 14 -11.04 8.07 -15.12
N GLY A 15 -10.44 6.93 -14.73
CA GLY A 15 -10.25 5.78 -15.60
C GLY A 15 -8.79 5.31 -15.67
N VAL A 16 -8.47 4.48 -16.66
CA VAL A 16 -7.12 3.93 -16.86
C VAL A 16 -6.37 4.80 -17.86
N ILE A 17 -5.18 5.27 -17.47
CA ILE A 17 -4.28 6.06 -18.32
C ILE A 17 -3.03 5.23 -18.59
N GLN A 18 -2.61 5.14 -19.85
CA GLN A 18 -1.32 4.58 -20.21
C GLN A 18 -0.25 5.66 -20.04
N GLY A 19 0.76 5.46 -19.20
CA GLY A 19 1.77 6.48 -18.93
C GLY A 19 2.90 6.04 -17.99
N TYR A 20 3.60 7.03 -17.46
CA TYR A 20 4.69 6.90 -16.51
C TYR A 20 4.34 7.70 -15.26
N ASN A 21 4.93 7.32 -14.12
CA ASN A 21 4.86 8.12 -12.90
C ASN A 21 6.21 8.77 -12.60
N GLY A 22 6.17 10.07 -12.33
CA GLY A 22 7.34 10.84 -11.90
C GLY A 22 7.47 10.77 -10.39
N ILE A 23 8.56 10.18 -9.91
CA ILE A 23 8.89 10.09 -8.48
C ILE A 23 9.98 11.11 -8.18
N ALA A 24 9.89 11.79 -7.03
CA ALA A 24 10.88 12.75 -6.59
C ALA A 24 11.10 12.65 -5.08
N ALA A 25 12.35 12.80 -4.65
CA ALA A 25 12.74 13.03 -3.27
C ALA A 25 13.03 14.52 -3.07
N VAL A 26 12.51 15.10 -1.99
CA VAL A 26 12.47 16.55 -1.77
C VAL A 26 12.90 16.86 -0.35
N ASP A 27 13.73 17.87 -0.15
CA ASP A 27 14.09 18.35 1.20
C ASP A 27 12.91 19.08 1.86
N ASP A 28 12.77 18.91 3.17
CA ASP A 28 11.63 19.46 3.91
C ASP A 28 11.74 20.97 4.15
N LYS A 29 12.97 21.48 4.28
CA LYS A 29 13.24 22.87 4.64
C LYS A 29 13.02 23.84 3.48
N ASN A 30 13.52 23.49 2.29
CA ASN A 30 13.58 24.39 1.14
C ASN A 30 12.76 23.89 -0.05
N GLN A 31 12.18 22.69 -0.01
CA GLN A 31 11.41 22.11 -1.12
C GLN A 31 12.22 21.94 -2.41
N ILE A 32 13.54 21.77 -2.30
CA ILE A 32 14.47 21.41 -3.37
C ILE A 32 14.36 19.93 -3.63
N VAL A 33 14.18 19.59 -4.92
CA VAL A 33 14.22 18.21 -5.39
C VAL A 33 15.68 17.73 -5.39
N VAL A 34 16.00 16.75 -4.55
CA VAL A 34 17.34 16.18 -4.42
C VAL A 34 17.56 14.96 -5.31
N TRP A 35 16.48 14.26 -5.68
CA TRP A 35 16.50 13.12 -6.60
C TRP A 35 15.16 13.04 -7.35
N ALA A 36 15.18 12.59 -8.61
CA ALA A 36 13.97 12.40 -9.40
C ALA A 36 14.18 11.40 -10.55
N ASP A 37 13.20 10.53 -10.78
CA ASP A 37 13.13 9.67 -11.95
C ASP A 37 11.68 9.30 -12.31
N ALA A 38 11.47 8.81 -13.53
CA ALA A 38 10.18 8.32 -14.00
C ALA A 38 10.16 6.79 -14.07
N TYR A 39 8.99 6.19 -13.83
CA TYR A 39 8.79 4.75 -13.86
C TYR A 39 7.60 4.39 -14.74
N GLY A 40 7.77 3.34 -15.53
CA GLY A 40 6.80 2.83 -16.48
C GLY A 40 6.00 1.64 -15.97
N ASP A 41 5.89 1.46 -14.66
CA ASP A 41 5.35 0.26 -14.04
C ASP A 41 4.13 0.54 -13.15
N ILE A 42 3.21 -0.41 -13.06
CA ILE A 42 2.00 -0.33 -12.20
C ILE A 42 2.39 -0.47 -10.72
N ASN A 43 3.49 -1.15 -10.43
CA ASN A 43 4.00 -1.45 -9.10
C ASN A 43 5.20 -0.55 -8.74
N GLU A 44 5.02 0.77 -8.84
CA GLU A 44 5.94 1.80 -8.30
C GLU A 44 6.42 1.46 -6.87
N ALA A 45 5.53 0.77 -6.15
CA ALA A 45 5.75 0.17 -4.86
C ALA A 45 7.06 -0.63 -4.74
N GLY A 46 7.54 -1.34 -5.76
CA GLY A 46 8.68 -2.24 -5.63
C GLY A 46 10.07 -1.56 -5.64
N HIS A 47 10.15 -0.27 -5.99
CA HIS A 47 11.43 0.36 -6.31
C HIS A 47 12.05 1.14 -5.15
N LEU A 48 11.44 1.16 -3.95
CA LEU A 48 11.97 1.95 -2.83
C LEU A 48 13.45 1.64 -2.52
N PRO A 49 13.91 0.37 -2.46
CA PRO A 49 15.33 0.09 -2.22
C PRO A 49 16.25 0.73 -3.26
N GLN A 50 15.88 0.64 -4.54
CA GLN A 50 16.65 1.25 -5.62
C GLN A 50 16.64 2.77 -5.53
N ILE A 51 15.49 3.38 -5.23
CA ILE A 51 15.35 4.83 -5.07
C ILE A 51 16.26 5.32 -3.94
N LEU A 52 16.29 4.60 -2.81
CA LEU A 52 17.12 4.98 -1.66
C LEU A 52 18.61 4.88 -1.97
N GLN A 53 19.03 3.83 -2.68
CA GLN A 53 20.42 3.67 -3.15
C GLN A 53 20.81 4.75 -4.15
N ASP A 54 19.94 5.06 -5.11
CA ASP A 54 20.21 6.11 -6.10
C ASP A 54 20.24 7.50 -5.47
N LEU A 55 19.36 7.75 -4.49
CA LEU A 55 19.36 8.97 -3.69
C LEU A 55 20.67 9.12 -2.90
N GLU A 56 21.08 8.08 -2.19
CA GLU A 56 22.33 8.08 -1.43
C GLU A 56 23.53 8.35 -2.34
N LYS A 57 23.62 7.62 -3.46
CA LYS A 57 24.65 7.84 -4.47
C LYS A 57 24.65 9.27 -4.99
N GLN A 58 23.48 9.83 -5.32
CA GLN A 58 23.38 11.19 -5.82
C GLN A 58 23.79 12.23 -4.77
N CYS A 59 23.41 12.04 -3.50
CA CYS A 59 23.82 12.92 -2.41
C CYS A 59 25.33 12.86 -2.17
N LYS A 60 25.93 11.67 -2.27
CA LYS A 60 27.38 11.47 -2.17
C LYS A 60 28.13 12.14 -3.33
N ASP A 61 27.71 11.88 -4.57
CA ASP A 61 28.31 12.48 -5.76
C ASP A 61 28.23 14.01 -5.76
N ALA A 62 27.17 14.57 -5.16
CA ALA A 62 26.98 16.00 -5.00
C ALA A 62 27.67 16.61 -3.76
N GLY A 63 28.34 15.80 -2.93
CA GLY A 63 28.98 16.25 -1.69
C GLY A 63 28.01 16.74 -0.61
N ILE A 64 26.75 16.29 -0.64
CA ILE A 64 25.70 16.67 0.32
C ILE A 64 25.83 15.86 1.61
N SER A 65 25.98 14.54 1.50
CA SER A 65 26.16 13.63 2.62
C SER A 65 26.71 12.29 2.10
N GLU A 66 27.57 11.65 2.88
CA GLU A 66 28.07 10.30 2.60
C GLU A 66 27.04 9.21 2.95
N ASP A 67 26.09 9.53 3.83
CA ASP A 67 25.07 8.60 4.35
C ASP A 67 23.78 9.38 4.64
N ILE A 68 23.12 9.84 3.58
CA ILE A 68 21.90 10.63 3.72
C ILE A 68 20.76 9.78 4.29
N VAL A 69 20.71 8.49 3.94
CA VAL A 69 19.57 7.60 4.23
C VAL A 69 19.47 7.25 5.72
N HIS A 70 20.57 7.24 6.46
CA HIS A 70 20.56 7.01 7.92
C HIS A 70 20.60 8.31 8.74
N THR A 71 20.84 9.46 8.10
CA THR A 71 20.90 10.76 8.80
C THR A 71 19.59 11.53 8.81
N VAL A 72 18.60 11.13 7.98
CA VAL A 72 17.31 11.82 7.87
C VAL A 72 16.13 10.88 8.02
N ALA A 73 15.00 11.45 8.46
CA ALA A 73 13.71 10.77 8.43
C ALA A 73 13.11 10.80 7.01
N ILE A 74 12.74 9.65 6.48
CA ILE A 74 12.19 9.50 5.13
C ILE A 74 10.68 9.25 5.20
N THR A 75 9.91 10.08 4.51
CA THR A 75 8.46 9.89 4.35
C THR A 75 8.16 9.50 2.91
N ALA A 76 7.23 8.56 2.69
CA ALA A 76 6.79 8.17 1.36
C ALA A 76 5.30 7.84 1.34
N ASP A 77 4.68 7.91 0.15
CA ASP A 77 3.27 7.62 -0.02
C ASP A 77 2.90 6.17 0.24
N SER A 78 1.61 5.92 0.49
CA SER A 78 1.12 4.56 0.80
C SER A 78 1.30 3.56 -0.34
N GLY A 79 1.58 4.04 -1.56
CA GLY A 79 2.02 3.21 -2.67
C GLY A 79 3.30 2.44 -2.38
N PHE A 80 4.20 2.96 -1.54
CA PHE A 80 5.45 2.28 -1.17
C PHE A 80 5.30 1.27 -0.02
N HIS A 81 4.10 1.09 0.52
CA HIS A 81 3.87 0.17 1.64
C HIS A 81 3.64 -1.26 1.16
N ASN A 82 4.72 -2.05 1.10
CA ASN A 82 4.68 -3.48 0.82
C ASN A 82 5.77 -4.24 1.59
N GLU A 83 5.68 -5.57 1.60
CA GLU A 83 6.54 -6.43 2.42
C GLU A 83 8.03 -6.31 2.03
N VAL A 84 8.35 -6.20 0.74
CA VAL A 84 9.73 -6.09 0.25
C VAL A 84 10.37 -4.79 0.75
N ASN A 85 9.65 -3.68 0.62
CA ASN A 85 10.12 -2.37 1.07
C ASN A 85 10.24 -2.28 2.58
N MET A 86 9.21 -2.72 3.32
CA MET A 86 9.23 -2.62 4.77
C MET A 86 10.33 -3.50 5.36
N LYS A 87 10.55 -4.68 4.78
CA LYS A 87 11.69 -5.54 5.11
C LYS A 87 13.01 -4.81 4.90
N TYR A 88 13.23 -4.25 3.70
CA TYR A 88 14.47 -3.52 3.39
C TYR A 88 14.72 -2.36 4.36
N CYS A 89 13.73 -1.51 4.61
CA CYS A 89 13.89 -0.37 5.51
C CYS A 89 14.16 -0.79 6.96
N ILE A 90 13.54 -1.87 7.44
CA ILE A 90 13.74 -2.38 8.80
C ILE A 90 15.10 -3.05 8.94
N GLU A 91 15.50 -3.92 8.01
CA GLU A 91 16.79 -4.63 8.06
C GLU A 91 18.00 -3.69 7.90
N HIS A 92 17.84 -2.59 7.17
CA HIS A 92 18.86 -1.55 7.02
C HIS A 92 18.71 -0.40 8.01
N GLU A 93 17.85 -0.51 9.03
CA GLU A 93 17.68 0.50 10.10
C GLU A 93 17.38 1.92 9.57
N ILE A 94 16.68 2.03 8.44
CA ILE A 94 16.33 3.31 7.82
C ILE A 94 15.10 3.91 8.51
N ASP A 95 15.21 5.15 9.00
CA ASP A 95 14.09 5.81 9.67
C ASP A 95 13.00 6.26 8.66
N THR A 96 12.08 5.35 8.38
CA THR A 96 10.98 5.56 7.42
C THR A 96 9.60 5.70 8.07
N TYR A 97 8.75 6.52 7.44
CA TYR A 97 7.35 6.76 7.82
C TYR A 97 6.43 6.59 6.60
N ILE A 98 6.01 5.36 6.34
CA ILE A 98 5.26 4.97 5.14
C ILE A 98 3.94 4.30 5.54
N PRO A 99 2.77 4.93 5.34
CA PRO A 99 1.48 4.37 5.76
C PRO A 99 1.01 3.22 4.89
N ASP A 100 0.26 2.29 5.46
CA ASP A 100 -0.54 1.35 4.67
C ASP A 100 -1.78 2.04 4.07
N ASN A 101 -2.44 1.41 3.11
CA ASN A 101 -3.64 1.99 2.48
C ASN A 101 -4.84 2.19 3.43
N LYS A 102 -4.81 1.61 4.64
CA LYS A 102 -5.89 1.71 5.64
C LYS A 102 -5.59 2.72 6.75
N PHE A 103 -4.46 3.42 6.73
CA PHE A 103 -4.06 4.30 7.83
C PHE A 103 -5.11 5.36 8.19
N ARG A 104 -5.78 5.95 7.18
CA ARG A 104 -6.82 6.97 7.39
C ARG A 104 -8.02 6.44 8.18
N SER A 105 -8.36 5.16 8.04
CA SER A 105 -9.46 4.55 8.80
C SER A 105 -9.14 4.34 10.28
N ARG A 106 -7.85 4.40 10.65
CA ARG A 106 -7.36 4.20 12.03
C ARG A 106 -6.95 5.52 12.70
N ASP A 107 -7.11 6.65 12.02
CA ASP A 107 -6.69 7.96 12.50
C ASP A 107 -7.92 8.84 12.73
N VAL A 108 -8.12 9.22 14.00
CA VAL A 108 -9.23 10.04 14.48
C VAL A 108 -9.36 11.37 13.73
N ARG A 109 -8.25 11.92 13.22
CA ARG A 109 -8.24 13.17 12.44
C ARG A 109 -8.98 13.05 11.10
N PHE A 110 -9.19 11.83 10.61
CA PHE A 110 -9.88 11.55 9.36
C PHE A 110 -11.30 11.01 9.54
N GLU A 111 -11.83 10.94 10.77
CA GLU A 111 -13.21 10.50 11.04
C GLU A 111 -14.24 11.32 10.25
N SER A 112 -14.05 12.64 10.18
CA SER A 112 -14.91 13.55 9.41
C SER A 112 -14.52 13.71 7.93
N SER A 113 -13.41 13.09 7.48
CA SER A 113 -12.91 13.23 6.09
C SER A 113 -13.89 12.69 5.03
N GLY A 114 -14.86 11.87 5.46
CA GLY A 114 -15.96 11.38 4.62
C GLY A 114 -17.12 12.37 4.43
N GLU A 115 -17.23 13.42 5.24
CA GLU A 115 -18.41 14.31 5.26
C GLU A 115 -18.48 15.24 4.04
N HIS A 116 -17.32 15.69 3.54
CA HIS A 116 -17.23 16.61 2.40
C HIS A 116 -17.05 15.95 1.05
N LYS A 117 -16.94 14.61 0.99
CA LYS A 117 -17.11 13.93 -0.29
C LYS A 117 -18.57 14.17 -0.70
N LYS A 118 -18.79 15.01 -1.73
CA LYS A 118 -20.03 14.93 -2.52
C LYS A 118 -20.22 13.44 -2.74
N LYS A 119 -21.30 12.87 -2.17
CA LYS A 119 -21.70 11.52 -2.48
C LYS A 119 -22.01 11.57 -3.98
N THR A 120 -21.02 11.38 -4.86
CA THR A 120 -21.26 10.74 -6.14
C THR A 120 -22.12 9.57 -5.74
N ALA A 121 -23.40 9.61 -6.12
CA ALA A 121 -24.43 8.70 -5.62
C ALA A 121 -23.76 7.34 -5.44
N ASN A 122 -23.73 6.84 -4.19
CA ASN A 122 -23.06 5.59 -3.85
C ASN A 122 -23.71 4.50 -4.72
N TRP A 123 -23.24 4.35 -5.95
CA TRP A 123 -23.80 3.42 -6.92
C TRP A 123 -23.44 2.00 -6.51
N ARG A 124 -22.41 1.86 -5.65
CA ARG A 124 -22.13 0.63 -4.93
C ARG A 124 -23.16 0.51 -3.79
N PRO A 125 -24.10 -0.45 -3.88
CA PRO A 125 -25.01 -0.72 -2.78
C PRO A 125 -24.20 -1.06 -1.54
N VAL A 126 -24.66 -0.59 -0.37
CA VAL A 126 -24.14 -1.09 0.91
C VAL A 126 -24.60 -2.54 1.02
N HIS A 127 -23.78 -3.47 0.54
CA HIS A 127 -24.07 -4.89 0.69
C HIS A 127 -23.84 -5.26 2.15
N SER A 128 -24.94 -5.48 2.90
CA SER A 128 -24.87 -6.19 4.17
C SER A 128 -24.19 -7.55 3.93
N LYS A 129 -23.28 -7.97 4.83
CA LYS A 129 -22.62 -9.29 4.74
C LYS A 129 -23.70 -10.38 4.59
N LYS A 130 -23.81 -10.94 3.38
CA LYS A 130 -24.84 -11.94 3.06
C LYS A 130 -24.52 -13.31 3.65
N TYR A 131 -23.24 -13.61 3.85
CA TYR A 131 -22.76 -14.89 4.34
C TYR A 131 -21.79 -14.72 5.51
N PHE A 132 -21.76 -15.72 6.40
CA PHE A 132 -20.76 -15.81 7.46
C PHE A 132 -19.34 -15.88 6.89
N ALA A 133 -18.45 -15.11 7.49
CA ALA A 133 -17.01 -15.07 7.22
C ALA A 133 -16.27 -15.92 8.27
N PRO A 134 -14.98 -16.27 8.06
CA PRO A 134 -14.22 -17.08 9.01
C PRO A 134 -14.20 -16.50 10.44
N GLU A 135 -14.29 -15.18 10.59
CA GLU A 135 -14.29 -14.51 11.91
C GLU A 135 -15.56 -14.78 12.72
N ASP A 136 -16.66 -15.18 12.06
CA ASP A 136 -17.92 -15.53 12.73
C ASP A 136 -17.87 -16.95 13.35
N PHE A 137 -16.81 -17.72 13.07
CA PHE A 137 -16.62 -19.08 13.60
C PHE A 137 -15.70 -19.04 14.81
N HIS A 138 -15.99 -19.86 15.81
CA HIS A 138 -15.13 -19.98 16.98
C HIS A 138 -14.07 -21.04 16.71
N TYR A 139 -12.80 -20.68 16.80
CA TYR A 139 -11.68 -21.58 16.61
C TYR A 139 -10.74 -21.57 17.82
N ASN A 140 -10.50 -22.77 18.35
CA ASN A 140 -9.53 -22.99 19.40
C ASN A 140 -8.25 -23.60 18.80
N HIS A 141 -7.26 -22.73 18.60
CA HIS A 141 -5.94 -23.09 18.05
C HIS A 141 -5.26 -24.22 18.85
N LYS A 142 -5.30 -24.20 20.19
CA LYS A 142 -4.60 -25.19 21.04
C LYS A 142 -5.18 -26.59 20.88
N LYS A 143 -6.49 -26.70 20.72
CA LYS A 143 -7.19 -27.99 20.62
C LYS A 143 -7.47 -28.41 19.18
N HIS A 144 -7.15 -27.57 18.18
CA HIS A 144 -7.54 -27.75 16.78
C HIS A 144 -9.04 -28.10 16.64
N THR A 145 -9.89 -27.37 17.38
CA THR A 145 -11.35 -27.54 17.36
C THR A 145 -12.01 -26.24 16.91
N ALA A 146 -13.06 -26.35 16.11
CA ALA A 146 -13.82 -25.20 15.65
C ALA A 146 -15.33 -25.47 15.72
N SER A 147 -16.12 -24.43 15.96
CA SER A 147 -17.58 -24.46 15.92
C SER A 147 -18.14 -23.36 15.03
N CYS A 148 -19.30 -23.61 14.43
CA CYS A 148 -19.97 -22.66 13.55
C CYS A 148 -20.85 -21.67 14.32
N PRO A 149 -21.33 -20.59 13.67
CA PRO A 149 -22.25 -19.62 14.28
C PRO A 149 -23.56 -20.24 14.83
N ALA A 150 -23.96 -21.42 14.32
CA ALA A 150 -25.12 -22.17 14.82
C ALA A 150 -24.79 -23.03 16.07
N GLY A 151 -23.55 -22.97 16.57
CA GLY A 151 -23.08 -23.76 17.72
C GLY A 151 -22.64 -25.19 17.42
N HIS A 152 -22.72 -25.65 16.17
CA HIS A 152 -22.34 -27.02 15.80
C HIS A 152 -20.83 -27.18 15.63
N PRO A 153 -20.25 -28.32 16.06
CA PRO A 153 -18.82 -28.60 15.88
C PRO A 153 -18.48 -28.86 14.41
N LEU A 154 -17.29 -28.44 14.01
CA LEU A 154 -16.71 -28.71 12.71
C LEU A 154 -15.68 -29.84 12.80
N ARG A 155 -15.60 -30.66 11.75
CA ARG A 155 -14.58 -31.70 11.62
C ARG A 155 -13.32 -31.11 11.00
N LEU A 156 -12.18 -31.37 11.62
CA LEU A 156 -10.89 -31.07 11.03
C LEU A 156 -10.70 -31.91 9.77
N ASN A 157 -10.47 -31.25 8.64
CA ASN A 157 -10.31 -31.88 7.34
C ASN A 157 -8.84 -31.96 6.92
N MET A 158 -8.06 -30.91 7.18
CA MET A 158 -6.65 -30.84 6.84
C MET A 158 -5.93 -29.93 7.82
N LYS A 159 -4.84 -30.42 8.41
CA LYS A 159 -3.89 -29.60 9.19
C LYS A 159 -2.82 -29.04 8.26
N ASN A 160 -2.24 -27.89 8.63
CA ASN A 160 -1.11 -27.29 7.91
C ASN A 160 -1.39 -27.09 6.41
N TYR A 161 -2.63 -26.78 6.05
CA TYR A 161 -2.99 -26.41 4.69
C TYR A 161 -2.17 -25.20 4.26
N LYS A 162 -1.25 -25.37 3.31
CA LYS A 162 -0.47 -24.27 2.74
C LYS A 162 -1.32 -23.55 1.69
N ALA A 163 -1.45 -22.24 1.85
CA ALA A 163 -1.97 -21.38 0.79
C ALA A 163 -1.05 -21.44 -0.44
N GLU A 164 -1.58 -21.15 -1.62
CA GLU A 164 -0.81 -21.18 -2.88
C GLU A 164 0.41 -20.23 -2.86
N ASP A 165 0.33 -19.15 -2.07
CA ASP A 165 1.43 -18.19 -1.88
C ASP A 165 2.53 -18.68 -0.90
N GLY A 166 2.32 -19.81 -0.22
CA GLY A 166 3.23 -20.35 0.79
C GLY A 166 3.40 -19.51 2.07
N LYS A 167 2.72 -18.36 2.17
CA LYS A 167 2.85 -17.42 3.30
C LYS A 167 1.98 -17.80 4.49
N TYR A 168 0.86 -18.46 4.22
CA TYR A 168 -0.11 -18.85 5.22
C TYR A 168 -0.33 -20.35 5.26
N THR A 169 -0.38 -20.88 6.48
CA THR A 169 -0.72 -22.26 6.79
C THR A 169 -1.96 -22.21 7.62
N GLY A 170 -2.87 -23.15 7.44
CA GLY A 170 -4.08 -23.14 8.23
C GLY A 170 -4.61 -24.50 8.52
N ASP A 171 -5.51 -24.53 9.47
CA ASP A 171 -6.37 -25.68 9.67
C ASP A 171 -7.64 -25.49 8.87
N ARG A 172 -7.90 -26.43 7.97
CA ARG A 172 -9.14 -26.50 7.22
C ARG A 172 -10.13 -27.38 7.97
N PHE A 173 -11.28 -26.82 8.28
CA PHE A 173 -12.42 -27.51 8.86
C PHE A 173 -13.55 -27.64 7.85
N ARG A 174 -14.36 -28.68 8.04
CA ARG A 174 -15.58 -28.95 7.29
C ARG A 174 -16.75 -29.18 8.25
N GLY A 175 -17.93 -28.72 7.85
CA GLY A 175 -19.17 -29.03 8.53
C GLY A 175 -19.53 -30.52 8.43
N ILE A 176 -20.37 -30.97 9.35
CA ILE A 176 -20.98 -32.31 9.28
C ILE A 176 -22.16 -32.21 8.31
N GLU A 177 -22.15 -33.02 7.26
CA GLU A 177 -23.11 -32.91 6.16
C GLU A 177 -24.57 -32.94 6.61
N LYS A 178 -24.96 -33.93 7.43
CA LYS A 178 -26.33 -34.05 7.95
C LYS A 178 -26.77 -32.78 8.70
N VAL A 179 -25.90 -32.32 9.61
CA VAL A 179 -26.14 -31.11 10.41
C VAL A 179 -26.21 -29.86 9.52
N CYS A 180 -25.34 -29.74 8.52
CA CYS A 180 -25.36 -28.59 7.60
C CYS A 180 -26.59 -28.58 6.67
N ARG A 181 -27.13 -29.75 6.29
CA ARG A 181 -28.35 -29.84 5.47
C ARG A 181 -29.60 -29.45 6.26
N GLU A 182 -29.66 -29.83 7.53
CA GLU A 182 -30.78 -29.57 8.44
C GLU A 182 -30.67 -28.22 9.19
N CYS A 183 -29.60 -27.45 8.96
CA CYS A 183 -29.32 -26.21 9.69
C CYS A 183 -30.19 -25.03 9.24
N THR A 184 -30.85 -24.36 10.18
CA THR A 184 -31.68 -23.17 9.95
C THR A 184 -30.89 -21.97 9.44
N LEU A 185 -29.57 -21.92 9.70
CA LEU A 185 -28.68 -20.84 9.25
C LEU A 185 -27.97 -21.16 7.92
N ARG A 186 -28.38 -22.23 7.21
CA ARG A 186 -27.72 -22.68 5.98
C ARG A 186 -27.66 -21.59 4.90
N ASP A 187 -28.75 -20.84 4.70
CA ASP A 187 -28.83 -19.78 3.68
C ASP A 187 -27.87 -18.61 3.94
N LYS A 188 -27.49 -18.39 5.20
CA LYS A 188 -26.48 -17.40 5.61
C LYS A 188 -25.08 -18.00 5.67
N CYS A 189 -24.91 -19.30 5.45
CA CYS A 189 -23.64 -20.00 5.60
C CYS A 189 -23.08 -20.52 4.27
N ILE A 190 -23.92 -21.05 3.38
CA ILE A 190 -23.50 -21.72 2.14
C ILE A 190 -24.10 -20.98 0.94
N ARG A 191 -23.23 -20.53 0.03
CA ARG A 191 -23.64 -19.75 -1.16
C ARG A 191 -24.30 -20.61 -2.25
N ASN A 192 -23.80 -21.82 -2.49
CA ASN A 192 -24.33 -22.73 -3.50
C ASN A 192 -25.17 -23.82 -2.80
N PRO A 193 -26.49 -23.91 -3.05
CA PRO A 193 -27.36 -24.90 -2.41
C PRO A 193 -26.88 -26.36 -2.55
N GLN A 194 -26.21 -26.68 -3.67
CA GLN A 194 -25.67 -28.01 -3.96
C GLN A 194 -24.45 -28.37 -3.11
N THR A 195 -23.79 -27.40 -2.47
CA THR A 195 -22.63 -27.68 -1.61
C THR A 195 -23.10 -28.34 -0.32
N PRO A 196 -22.69 -29.58 0.00
CA PRO A 196 -23.27 -30.35 1.11
C PRO A 196 -22.97 -29.73 2.49
N PHE A 197 -21.78 -29.16 2.68
CA PHE A 197 -21.32 -28.61 3.96
C PHE A 197 -20.44 -27.37 3.78
N ARG A 198 -20.36 -26.54 4.83
CA ARG A 198 -19.43 -25.41 4.86
C ARG A 198 -17.99 -25.89 5.02
N GLN A 199 -17.06 -25.30 4.29
CA GLN A 199 -15.64 -25.38 4.57
C GLN A 199 -15.15 -24.02 5.07
N VAL A 200 -14.29 -24.03 6.09
CA VAL A 200 -13.63 -22.83 6.61
C VAL A 200 -12.17 -23.18 6.88
N THR A 201 -11.27 -22.27 6.50
CA THR A 201 -9.85 -22.41 6.78
C THR A 201 -9.46 -21.30 7.72
N PHE A 202 -8.89 -21.64 8.87
CA PHE A 202 -8.29 -20.67 9.77
C PHE A 202 -6.81 -20.59 9.46
N PHE A 203 -6.45 -19.55 8.72
CA PHE A 203 -5.07 -19.29 8.38
C PHE A 203 -4.33 -18.69 9.58
N HIS A 204 -3.12 -19.17 9.78
CA HIS A 204 -2.05 -18.56 10.54
C HIS A 204 -0.83 -18.42 9.63
N ARG A 205 0.16 -17.63 10.05
CA ARG A 205 1.37 -17.41 9.25
C ARG A 205 2.21 -18.69 9.23
N SER A 206 2.72 -19.08 8.06
CA SER A 206 3.62 -20.25 7.90
C SER A 206 5.08 -19.92 8.10
N ILE A 207 5.43 -18.67 7.84
CA ILE A 207 6.81 -18.24 7.76
C ILE A 207 7.26 -17.88 9.18
N GLU A 208 8.26 -18.61 9.69
CA GLU A 208 9.05 -18.17 10.83
C GLU A 208 9.82 -16.90 10.43
N GLY A 209 9.61 -15.82 11.17
CA GLY A 209 10.27 -14.55 10.92
C GLY A 209 9.41 -13.34 11.29
N PRO A 210 10.03 -12.16 11.38
CA PRO A 210 9.35 -10.94 11.77
C PRO A 210 8.27 -10.53 10.74
N ASP A 211 7.17 -9.99 11.25
CA ASP A 211 6.10 -9.44 10.42
C ASP A 211 6.38 -7.98 10.08
N PHE A 212 7.19 -7.77 9.05
CA PHE A 212 7.61 -6.43 8.63
C PHE A 212 6.44 -5.48 8.33
N LEU A 213 5.32 -5.99 7.81
CA LEU A 213 4.13 -5.17 7.54
C LEU A 213 3.44 -4.72 8.83
N ASN A 214 3.24 -5.64 9.79
CA ASN A 214 2.66 -5.26 11.08
C ASN A 214 3.61 -4.37 11.89
N MET A 215 4.91 -4.62 11.88
CA MET A 215 5.91 -3.75 12.52
C MET A 215 5.87 -2.32 11.95
N ALA A 216 5.87 -2.18 10.61
CA ALA A 216 5.76 -0.88 9.97
C ALA A 216 4.43 -0.18 10.29
N LYS A 217 3.33 -0.94 10.35
CA LYS A 217 2.01 -0.44 10.73
C LYS A 217 2.00 0.07 12.18
N GLU A 218 2.54 -0.70 13.13
CA GLU A 218 2.63 -0.33 14.54
C GLU A 218 3.50 0.92 14.73
N LYS A 219 4.67 0.98 14.06
CA LYS A 219 5.52 2.18 14.02
C LYS A 219 4.73 3.39 13.51
N PHE A 220 3.99 3.24 12.42
CA PHE A 220 3.24 4.33 11.79
C PHE A 220 2.07 4.82 12.65
N ASP A 221 1.39 3.93 13.38
CA ASP A 221 0.19 4.27 14.16
C ASP A 221 0.48 5.10 15.44
N THR A 222 1.74 5.46 15.68
CA THR A 222 2.13 6.40 16.76
C THR A 222 1.86 7.87 16.41
N ALA A 223 1.59 8.70 17.42
CA ALA A 223 1.32 10.14 17.22
C ALA A 223 2.48 10.87 16.53
N THR A 224 3.72 10.52 16.87
CA THR A 224 4.94 11.08 16.28
C THR A 224 5.04 10.75 14.79
N SER A 225 4.88 9.48 14.42
CA SER A 225 4.93 9.03 13.02
C SER A 225 3.87 9.70 12.17
N ARG A 226 2.65 9.79 12.67
CA ARG A 226 1.58 10.46 11.94
C ARG A 226 1.79 11.97 11.79
N THR A 227 2.51 12.58 12.73
CA THR A 227 2.92 14.00 12.64
C THR A 227 4.01 14.19 11.61
N MET A 228 5.04 13.34 11.62
CA MET A 228 6.11 13.34 10.62
C MET A 228 5.53 13.18 9.21
N TYR A 229 4.64 12.21 9.01
CA TYR A 229 3.98 12.00 7.73
C TYR A 229 3.12 13.19 7.28
N SER A 230 2.44 13.88 8.21
CA SER A 230 1.61 15.03 7.87
C SER A 230 2.39 16.22 7.27
N ARG A 231 3.71 16.29 7.51
CA ARG A 231 4.58 17.32 6.93
C ARG A 231 4.61 17.29 5.40
N ARG A 232 4.25 16.16 4.76
CA ARG A 232 4.22 16.03 3.28
C ARG A 232 3.41 17.13 2.58
N MET A 233 2.36 17.65 3.24
CA MET A 233 1.53 18.74 2.73
C MET A 233 2.30 20.05 2.56
N GLY A 234 3.36 20.24 3.35
CA GLY A 234 4.26 21.39 3.29
C GLY A 234 5.57 21.12 2.55
N THR A 235 5.89 19.88 2.19
CA THR A 235 7.18 19.51 1.57
C THR A 235 7.00 19.16 0.09
N VAL A 236 6.59 17.93 -0.21
CA VAL A 236 6.54 17.39 -1.57
C VAL A 236 5.27 17.79 -2.33
N GLU A 237 4.12 17.91 -1.65
CA GLU A 237 2.86 18.28 -2.33
C GLU A 237 2.94 19.66 -3.03
N PRO A 238 3.52 20.72 -2.42
CA PRO A 238 3.76 21.99 -3.09
C PRO A 238 4.66 21.91 -4.31
N VAL A 239 5.68 21.02 -4.31
CA VAL A 239 6.56 20.81 -5.47
C VAL A 239 5.75 20.31 -6.66
N PHE A 240 4.97 19.25 -6.46
CA PHE A 240 4.09 18.73 -7.51
C PHE A 240 2.98 19.72 -7.89
N GLY A 241 2.51 20.54 -6.95
CA GLY A 241 1.57 21.64 -7.21
C GLY A 241 2.15 22.69 -8.15
N HIS A 242 3.39 23.12 -7.89
CA HIS A 242 4.12 24.08 -8.73
C HIS A 242 4.40 23.51 -10.13
N LEU A 243 4.86 22.26 -10.22
CA LEU A 243 5.13 21.59 -11.49
C LEU A 243 3.88 21.44 -12.37
N ARG A 244 2.75 21.05 -11.77
CA ARG A 244 1.48 20.86 -12.50
C ARG A 244 0.79 22.17 -12.84
N SER A 245 0.65 23.07 -11.87
CA SER A 245 -0.19 24.27 -12.02
C SER A 245 0.55 25.43 -12.67
N THR A 246 1.81 25.67 -12.31
CA THR A 246 2.58 26.82 -12.79
C THR A 246 3.47 26.46 -13.97
N LYS A 247 4.09 25.27 -13.95
CA LYS A 247 4.93 24.80 -15.07
C LYS A 247 4.14 24.02 -16.12
N GLY A 248 2.89 23.66 -15.84
CA GLY A 248 1.98 23.03 -16.81
C GLY A 248 2.26 21.56 -17.10
N LEU A 249 3.11 20.88 -16.32
CA LEU A 249 3.42 19.46 -16.53
C LEU A 249 2.34 18.56 -15.91
N ASN A 250 1.20 18.47 -16.58
CA ASN A 250 0.10 17.58 -16.15
C ASN A 250 0.23 16.15 -16.71
N HIS A 251 0.89 16.01 -17.86
CA HIS A 251 1.18 14.73 -18.50
C HIS A 251 2.56 14.79 -19.15
N PHE A 252 3.25 13.65 -19.20
CA PHE A 252 4.47 13.52 -19.99
C PHE A 252 4.15 13.61 -21.48
N THR A 253 5.00 14.30 -22.23
CA THR A 253 4.79 14.56 -23.67
C THR A 253 5.74 13.74 -24.55
N LEU A 254 6.72 13.06 -23.94
CA LEU A 254 7.70 12.22 -24.61
C LEU A 254 7.32 10.74 -24.51
N ARG A 255 8.01 9.92 -25.32
CA ARG A 255 7.89 8.46 -25.34
C ARG A 255 9.25 7.82 -25.11
N GLY A 256 9.27 6.68 -24.46
CA GLY A 256 10.42 5.93 -24.01
C GLY A 256 10.88 6.41 -22.65
N LEU A 257 11.19 5.46 -21.77
CA LEU A 257 11.51 5.71 -20.36
C LEU A 257 12.62 6.75 -20.23
N LYS A 258 13.72 6.59 -20.99
CA LYS A 258 14.85 7.52 -20.99
C LYS A 258 14.46 8.98 -21.26
N LYS A 259 13.59 9.21 -22.25
CA LYS A 259 13.17 10.57 -22.62
C LYS A 259 12.23 11.14 -21.57
N VAL A 260 11.30 10.33 -21.07
CA VAL A 260 10.35 10.73 -20.02
C VAL A 260 11.08 11.05 -18.71
N SER A 261 12.02 10.21 -18.28
CA SER A 261 12.91 10.48 -17.14
C SER A 261 13.68 11.79 -17.29
N THR A 262 14.20 12.05 -18.49
CA THR A 262 14.90 13.31 -18.80
C THR A 262 13.96 14.52 -18.71
N GLN A 263 12.75 14.41 -19.28
CA GLN A 263 11.72 15.44 -19.16
C GLN A 263 11.41 15.71 -17.67
N TRP A 264 11.18 14.66 -16.89
CA TRP A 264 10.87 14.78 -15.47
C TRP A 264 11.97 15.51 -14.69
N ARG A 265 13.22 15.05 -14.84
CA ARG A 265 14.40 15.68 -14.21
C ARG A 265 14.57 17.14 -14.61
N LEU A 266 14.35 17.48 -15.88
CA LEU A 266 14.45 18.86 -16.36
C LEU A 266 13.40 19.76 -15.69
N PHE A 267 12.17 19.28 -15.53
CA PHE A 267 11.12 20.03 -14.84
C PHE A 267 11.43 20.20 -13.35
N CYS A 268 11.94 19.17 -12.67
CA CYS A 268 12.45 19.27 -11.30
C CYS A 268 13.59 20.30 -11.18
N LEU A 269 14.51 20.34 -12.15
CA LEU A 269 15.58 21.34 -12.18
C LEU A 269 15.01 22.77 -12.33
N VAL A 270 14.04 22.97 -13.22
CA VAL A 270 13.36 24.27 -13.38
C VAL A 270 12.64 24.70 -12.09
N HIS A 271 12.05 23.74 -11.35
CA HIS A 271 11.51 24.01 -10.03
C HIS A 271 12.61 24.50 -9.07
N ASN A 272 13.72 23.75 -8.97
CA ASN A 272 14.84 24.07 -8.08
C ASN A 272 15.45 25.46 -8.39
N ILE A 273 15.66 25.79 -9.67
CA ILE A 273 16.16 27.11 -10.08
C ILE A 273 15.22 28.23 -9.60
N GLY A 274 13.90 28.02 -9.69
CA GLY A 274 12.91 28.97 -9.19
C GLY A 274 13.00 29.19 -7.67
N LYS A 275 13.26 28.12 -6.91
CA LYS A 275 13.46 28.18 -5.46
C LYS A 275 14.77 28.87 -5.10
N LEU A 276 15.86 28.55 -5.80
CA LEU A 276 17.17 29.16 -5.58
C LEU A 276 17.16 30.65 -5.91
N LYS A 277 16.48 31.08 -6.99
CA LYS A 277 16.38 32.50 -7.35
C LYS A 277 15.78 33.37 -6.24
N LEU A 278 14.91 32.83 -5.39
CA LEU A 278 14.31 33.56 -4.28
C LEU A 278 15.24 33.70 -3.06
N CYS A 279 16.40 33.03 -3.08
CA CYS A 279 17.40 33.05 -2.02
C CYS A 279 18.59 34.00 -2.31
N TRP A 280 18.59 34.67 -3.47
CA TRP A 280 19.56 35.70 -3.87
C TRP A 280 18.84 37.04 -4.07
#